data_AF-A0AAD0T5C7-F1
#
_entry.id   AF-A0AAD0T5C7-F1
#
_cell.length_a   1.000
_cell.length_b   1.000
_cell.length_c   1.000
_cell.angle_alpha   90.00
_cell.angle_beta   90.00
_cell.angle_gamma   90.00
#
_symmetry.space_group_name_H-M   'P 1'
#
loop_
_entity.id
_entity.type
_entity.pdbx_description
1 polymer ?
#
loop_
_entity_poly.entity_id
_entity_poly.type
_entity_poly.pdbx_seq_one_letter_code
_entity_poly.pdbx_strand_id
1 'polypeptide(L)'
;MKKIIAILMLATSFFANAQTLREQCENAYYATGYVKLHQYKIVVNWARISDHALVELENILYSDNFKVLKEKELPNYKTLYVLKESNGEDAYYYEAALAKLESLTGNKASCVYDL
;
A
#
# COMPACT_ATOMS: atom_id res chain seq x y z
N MET A 1 16.79 -28.85 50.12
CA MET A 1 16.46 -27.42 49.97
C MET A 1 15.90 -27.20 48.57
N LYS A 2 14.66 -26.71 48.48
CA LYS A 2 13.96 -26.43 47.23
C LYS A 2 14.62 -25.23 46.55
N LYS A 3 15.02 -25.35 45.28
CA LYS A 3 15.19 -24.20 44.39
C LYS A 3 14.31 -24.41 43.18
N ILE A 4 13.05 -23.97 43.32
CA ILE A 4 12.19 -23.66 42.20
C ILE A 4 12.81 -22.40 41.58
N ILE A 5 13.49 -22.54 40.44
CA ILE A 5 13.87 -21.39 39.64
C ILE A 5 12.68 -21.11 38.73
N ALA A 6 12.11 -19.93 38.96
CA ALA A 6 10.88 -19.44 38.37
C ALA A 6 10.93 -19.43 36.84
N ILE A 7 9.82 -19.89 36.26
CA ILE A 7 9.34 -19.51 34.94
C ILE A 7 9.22 -17.99 34.90
N LEU A 8 9.90 -17.34 33.97
CA LEU A 8 9.46 -16.07 33.40
C LEU A 8 10.12 -15.89 32.03
N MET A 9 9.79 -16.78 31.08
CA MET A 9 9.87 -16.37 29.67
C MET A 9 8.76 -15.36 29.51
N LEU A 10 9.14 -14.07 29.54
CA LEU A 10 8.27 -12.98 29.13
C LEU A 10 7.68 -13.37 27.78
N ALA A 11 6.37 -13.57 27.78
CA ALA A 11 5.57 -13.39 26.60
C ALA A 11 5.71 -11.92 26.20
N THR A 12 6.76 -11.60 25.45
CA THR A 12 6.75 -10.43 24.60
C THR A 12 5.74 -10.77 23.51
N SER A 13 4.48 -10.49 23.81
CA SER A 13 3.45 -10.25 22.82
C SER A 13 4.04 -9.23 21.85
N PHE A 14 4.56 -9.74 20.73
CA PHE A 14 4.96 -8.95 19.59
C PHE A 14 3.70 -8.22 19.13
N PHE A 15 3.56 -6.96 19.56
CA PHE A 15 2.87 -5.98 18.74
C PHE A 15 3.75 -5.81 17.51
N ALA A 16 3.59 -6.71 16.53
CA ALA A 16 4.02 -6.43 15.18
C ALA A 16 3.14 -5.25 14.75
N ASN A 17 3.63 -4.03 14.96
CA ASN A 17 3.09 -2.89 14.24
C ASN A 17 3.16 -3.29 12.77
N ALA A 18 2.00 -3.44 12.14
CA ALA A 18 1.93 -3.86 10.76
C ALA A 18 2.67 -2.80 9.94
N GLN A 19 3.85 -3.17 9.44
CA GLN A 19 4.69 -2.30 8.63
C GLN A 19 3.86 -1.76 7.47
N THR A 20 3.91 -0.46 7.21
CA THR A 20 3.08 0.15 6.16
C THR A 20 3.52 -0.34 4.79
N LEU A 21 2.65 -0.28 3.77
CA LEU A 21 3.05 -0.67 2.41
C LEU A 21 4.25 0.17 1.93
N ARG A 22 4.25 1.45 2.27
CA ARG A 22 5.34 2.38 1.97
C ARG A 22 6.65 1.90 2.58
N GLU A 23 6.67 1.64 3.89
CA GLU A 23 7.85 1.08 4.58
C GLU A 23 8.28 -0.28 4.00
N GLN A 24 7.33 -1.14 3.62
CA GLN A 24 7.64 -2.43 2.98
C GLN A 24 8.38 -2.25 1.65
N CYS A 25 7.90 -1.34 0.80
CA CYS A 25 8.52 -1.08 -0.49
C CYS A 25 9.86 -0.34 -0.36
N GLU A 26 9.98 0.61 0.57
CA GLU A 26 11.25 1.29 0.89
C GLU A 26 12.31 0.29 1.36
N ASN A 27 11.98 -0.55 2.35
CA ASN A 27 12.91 -1.55 2.86
C ASN A 27 13.33 -2.55 1.77
N ALA A 28 12.41 -2.98 0.91
CA ALA A 28 12.73 -3.85 -0.21
C ALA A 28 13.63 -3.17 -1.26
N TYR A 29 13.41 -1.88 -1.54
CA TYR A 29 14.27 -1.09 -2.42
C TYR A 29 15.70 -1.02 -1.89
N TYR A 30 15.89 -0.62 -0.63
CA TYR A 30 17.22 -0.50 -0.04
C TYR A 30 17.91 -1.86 0.16
N ALA A 31 17.15 -2.94 0.38
CA ALA A 31 17.73 -4.27 0.56
C ALA A 31 18.10 -4.97 -0.76
N THR A 32 17.31 -4.80 -1.82
CA THR A 32 17.44 -5.62 -3.05
C THR A 32 17.62 -4.82 -4.34
N GLY A 33 17.14 -3.58 -4.39
CA GLY A 33 17.08 -2.78 -5.61
C GLY A 33 16.04 -3.23 -6.65
N TYR A 34 15.28 -4.30 -6.41
CA TYR A 34 14.30 -4.86 -7.36
C TYR A 34 12.88 -4.31 -7.23
N VAL A 35 12.69 -3.32 -6.37
CA VAL A 35 11.43 -2.61 -6.19
C VAL A 35 11.62 -1.16 -6.61
N LYS A 36 10.62 -0.54 -7.25
CA LYS A 36 10.66 0.90 -7.53
C LYS A 36 10.30 1.67 -6.25
N LEU A 37 11.21 2.54 -5.82
CA LEU A 37 11.00 3.41 -4.66
C LEU A 37 9.75 4.31 -4.86
N HIS A 38 8.90 4.35 -3.83
CA HIS A 38 7.68 5.17 -3.77
C HIS A 38 6.73 4.98 -4.95
N GLN A 39 6.68 3.75 -5.47
CA GLN A 39 5.77 3.38 -6.54
C GLN A 39 4.93 2.17 -6.16
N TYR A 40 3.65 2.28 -6.46
CA TYR A 40 2.63 1.31 -6.07
C TYR A 40 1.83 0.89 -7.29
N LYS A 41 1.38 -0.36 -7.30
CA LYS A 41 0.41 -0.86 -8.26
C LYS A 41 -0.89 -1.20 -7.55
N ILE A 42 -2.00 -0.81 -8.16
CA ILE A 42 -3.34 -1.15 -7.69
C ILE A 42 -4.23 -1.53 -8.88
N VAL A 43 -5.13 -2.48 -8.67
CA VAL A 43 -6.14 -2.87 -9.66
C VAL A 43 -7.48 -2.35 -9.21
N VAL A 44 -8.14 -1.60 -10.07
CA VAL A 44 -9.53 -1.14 -9.89
C VAL A 44 -10.43 -2.06 -10.67
N ASN A 45 -11.53 -2.53 -10.08
CA ASN A 45 -12.59 -3.25 -10.79
C ASN A 45 -13.82 -2.35 -10.87
N TRP A 46 -14.02 -1.74 -12.02
CA TRP A 46 -15.06 -0.74 -12.27
C TRP A 46 -16.48 -1.28 -12.06
N ALA A 47 -16.69 -2.58 -12.29
CA ALA A 47 -17.99 -3.21 -12.03
C ALA A 47 -18.38 -3.22 -10.55
N ARG A 48 -17.45 -2.91 -9.63
CA ARG A 48 -17.67 -2.89 -8.18
C ARG A 48 -17.64 -1.48 -7.57
N ILE A 49 -17.41 -0.45 -8.38
CA ILE A 49 -17.34 0.94 -7.92
C ILE A 49 -18.72 1.57 -8.08
N SER A 50 -19.30 2.05 -6.98
CA SER A 50 -20.52 2.88 -7.02
C SER A 50 -20.20 4.30 -7.47
N ASP A 51 -21.17 5.02 -8.04
CA ASP A 51 -21.00 6.42 -8.47
C ASP A 51 -20.45 7.35 -7.37
N HIS A 52 -20.87 7.16 -6.12
CA HIS A 52 -20.35 7.94 -4.99
C HIS A 52 -18.86 7.65 -4.71
N ALA A 53 -18.45 6.39 -4.87
CA ALA A 53 -17.06 5.96 -4.69
C ALA A 53 -16.18 6.32 -5.89
N LEU A 54 -16.77 6.49 -7.08
CA LEU A 54 -16.05 6.85 -8.30
C LEU A 54 -15.36 8.20 -8.17
N VAL A 55 -16.12 9.24 -7.78
CA VAL A 55 -15.57 10.60 -7.62
C VAL A 55 -14.43 10.63 -6.60
N GLU A 56 -14.59 9.91 -5.48
CA GLU A 56 -13.55 9.84 -4.45
C GLU A 56 -12.30 9.10 -4.96
N LEU A 57 -12.50 8.00 -5.70
CA LEU A 57 -11.41 7.22 -6.31
C LEU A 57 -10.64 8.04 -7.34
N GLU A 58 -11.33 8.73 -8.24
CA GLU A 58 -10.70 9.60 -9.25
C GLU A 58 -9.94 10.75 -8.59
N ASN A 59 -10.52 11.38 -7.57
CA ASN A 59 -9.82 12.40 -6.80
C ASN A 59 -8.53 11.85 -6.21
N ILE A 60 -8.50 10.65 -5.64
CA ILE A 60 -7.25 10.12 -5.08
C ILE A 60 -6.25 9.78 -6.19
N LEU A 61 -6.68 9.08 -7.24
CA LEU A 61 -5.80 8.67 -8.34
C LEU A 61 -5.16 9.85 -9.08
N TYR A 62 -5.91 10.94 -9.21
CA TYR A 62 -5.52 12.12 -9.97
C TYR A 62 -5.31 13.38 -9.10
N SER A 63 -5.19 13.22 -7.77
CA SER A 63 -4.82 14.29 -6.84
C SER A 63 -3.33 14.58 -6.86
N ASP A 64 -2.95 15.65 -6.16
CA ASP A 64 -1.57 16.03 -5.88
C ASP A 64 -0.76 14.95 -5.12
N ASN A 65 -1.40 13.94 -4.52
CA ASN A 65 -0.71 12.86 -3.81
C ASN A 65 -0.02 11.87 -4.75
N PHE A 66 -0.63 11.55 -5.90
CA PHE A 66 -0.10 10.53 -6.80
C PHE A 66 0.02 11.03 -8.21
N LYS A 67 1.18 10.77 -8.81
CA LYS A 67 1.34 10.81 -10.25
C LYS A 67 1.02 9.42 -10.82
N VAL A 68 0.01 9.34 -11.67
CA VAL A 68 -0.24 8.14 -12.48
C VAL A 68 0.87 8.00 -13.53
N LEU A 69 1.67 6.95 -13.39
CA LEU A 69 2.76 6.64 -14.33
C LEU A 69 2.29 5.75 -15.48
N LYS A 70 1.35 4.86 -15.19
CA LYS A 70 0.82 3.91 -16.16
C LYS A 70 -0.61 3.56 -15.84
N GLU A 71 -1.41 3.48 -16.88
CA GLU A 71 -2.75 2.95 -16.87
C GLU A 71 -2.82 1.81 -17.90
N LYS A 72 -3.39 0.68 -17.50
CA LYS A 72 -3.55 -0.48 -18.39
C LYS A 72 -4.90 -1.14 -18.14
N GLU A 73 -5.74 -1.13 -19.15
CA GLU A 73 -6.97 -1.92 -19.15
C GLU A 73 -6.65 -3.41 -19.10
N LEU A 74 -7.44 -4.13 -18.30
CA LEU A 74 -7.39 -5.56 -18.10
C LEU A 74 -8.78 -6.14 -18.40
N PRO A 75 -8.87 -7.45 -18.73
CA PRO A 75 -10.16 -8.11 -18.89
C PRO A 75 -11.05 -7.98 -17.65
N ASN A 76 -12.37 -8.10 -17.85
CA ASN A 76 -13.38 -8.09 -16.80
C ASN A 76 -13.50 -6.75 -16.06
N TYR A 77 -13.58 -5.64 -16.81
CA TYR A 77 -13.82 -4.29 -16.26
C TYR A 77 -12.76 -3.85 -15.25
N LYS A 78 -11.50 -4.23 -15.48
CA LYS A 78 -10.41 -3.92 -14.57
C LYS A 78 -9.43 -2.95 -15.21
N THR A 79 -8.85 -2.07 -14.41
CA THR A 79 -7.72 -1.24 -14.81
C THR A 79 -6.61 -1.36 -13.79
N LEU A 80 -5.38 -1.60 -14.27
CA LEU A 80 -4.17 -1.53 -13.47
C LEU A 80 -3.62 -0.11 -13.52
N TYR A 81 -3.43 0.48 -12.35
CA TYR A 81 -2.73 1.75 -12.17
C TYR A 81 -1.36 1.50 -11.56
N VAL A 82 -0.36 2.21 -12.09
CA VAL A 82 0.93 2.40 -11.44
C VAL A 82 1.01 3.85 -10.97
N LEU A 83 1.12 4.03 -9.67
CA LEU A 83 1.11 5.32 -8.98
C LEU A 83 2.49 5.60 -8.42
N LYS A 84 2.90 6.86 -8.44
CA LYS A 84 4.12 7.35 -7.79
C LYS A 84 3.77 8.48 -6.83
N GLU A 85 4.36 8.47 -5.63
CA GLU A 85 4.24 9.60 -4.69
C GLU A 85 4.64 10.91 -5.39
N SER A 86 3.79 11.91 -5.26
CA SER A 86 3.96 13.21 -5.91
C SER A 86 4.12 14.30 -4.85
N ASN A 87 4.98 15.28 -5.13
CA ASN A 87 5.13 16.53 -4.38
C ASN A 87 5.82 16.49 -3.01
N GLY A 88 6.36 15.34 -2.57
CA GLY A 88 7.22 15.30 -1.38
C GLY A 88 6.48 15.61 -0.07
N GLU A 89 5.17 15.38 -0.05
CA GLU A 89 4.35 15.41 1.16
C GLU A 89 4.81 14.39 2.21
N ASP A 90 4.28 14.52 3.43
CA ASP A 90 4.55 13.58 4.52
C ASP A 90 4.08 12.16 4.13
N ALA A 91 4.87 11.15 4.52
CA ALA A 91 4.56 9.74 4.39
C ALA A 91 3.12 9.40 4.81
N TYR A 92 2.64 10.06 5.87
CA TYR A 92 1.29 9.90 6.41
C TYR A 92 0.18 10.13 5.36
N TYR A 93 0.32 11.14 4.50
CA TYR A 93 -0.71 11.45 3.50
C TYR A 93 -0.80 10.38 2.42
N TYR A 94 0.34 9.87 1.95
CA TYR A 94 0.34 8.78 0.96
C TYR A 94 -0.19 7.48 1.55
N GLU A 95 0.13 7.18 2.80
CA GLU A 95 -0.38 6.00 3.49
C GLU A 95 -1.90 6.06 3.66
N ALA A 96 -2.43 7.21 4.06
CA ALA A 96 -3.87 7.44 4.15
C ALA A 96 -4.55 7.31 2.78
N ALA A 97 -3.96 7.91 1.74
CA ALA A 97 -4.48 7.85 0.37
C ALA A 97 -4.46 6.41 -0.19
N LEU A 98 -3.39 5.63 0.05
CA LEU A 98 -3.31 4.22 -0.30
C LEU A 98 -4.36 3.40 0.43
N ALA A 99 -4.50 3.57 1.75
CA ALA A 99 -5.49 2.84 2.54
C ALA A 99 -6.92 3.12 2.03
N LYS A 100 -7.21 4.36 1.65
CA LYS A 100 -8.50 4.74 1.07
C LYS A 100 -8.72 4.12 -0.31
N LEU A 101 -7.71 4.11 -1.18
CA LEU A 101 -7.78 3.40 -2.46
C LEU A 101 -8.06 1.90 -2.30
N GLU A 102 -7.39 1.24 -1.35
CA GLU A 102 -7.65 -0.17 -1.07
C GLU A 102 -9.08 -0.40 -0.60
N SER A 103 -9.60 0.49 0.26
CA SER A 103 -10.97 0.41 0.74
C SER A 103 -12.00 0.61 -0.37
N LEU A 104 -11.77 1.56 -1.29
CA LEU A 104 -12.70 1.86 -2.39
C LEU A 104 -12.70 0.75 -3.44
N THR A 105 -11.53 0.21 -3.75
CA THR A 105 -11.37 -0.82 -4.80
C THR A 105 -11.63 -2.24 -4.30
N GLY A 106 -11.53 -2.46 -2.99
CA GLY A 106 -11.50 -3.79 -2.38
C GLY A 106 -10.27 -4.60 -2.77
N ASN A 107 -9.22 -3.98 -3.34
CA ASN A 107 -7.98 -4.64 -3.75
C ASN A 107 -6.80 -4.02 -3.01
N LYS A 108 -5.85 -4.86 -2.60
CA LYS A 108 -4.62 -4.40 -1.95
C LYS A 108 -3.67 -3.76 -2.96
N ALA A 109 -3.10 -2.63 -2.58
CA ALA A 109 -1.97 -2.05 -3.29
C ALA A 109 -0.72 -2.88 -3.01
N SER A 110 0.26 -2.82 -3.90
CA SER A 110 1.52 -3.55 -3.75
C SER A 110 2.68 -2.81 -4.40
N CYS A 111 3.90 -3.19 -4.05
CA CYS A 111 5.10 -2.60 -4.65
C CYS A 111 5.16 -2.87 -6.17
N VAL A 112 5.78 -1.94 -6.88
CA VAL A 112 6.16 -2.13 -8.29
C VAL A 112 7.54 -2.79 -8.31
N TYR A 113 7.65 -3.92 -9.03
CA TYR A 113 8.90 -4.70 -9.12
C TYR A 113 9.54 -4.52 -10.49
N ASP A 114 10.87 -4.44 -10.52
CA ASP A 114 11.69 -4.54 -11.72
C ASP A 114 11.92 -6.02 -12.04
N LEU A 115 11.01 -6.61 -12.81
CA LEU A 115 11.15 -7.96 -13.37
C LEU A 115 11.33 -7.89 -14.89
#